data_AF-A0A450SBU5-F1
#
_entry.id   AF-A0A450SBU5-F1
#
_cell.length_a   1.000
_cell.length_b   1.000
_cell.length_c   1.000
_cell.angle_alpha   90.00
_cell.angle_beta   90.00
_cell.angle_gamma   90.00
#
_symmetry.space_group_name_H-M   'P 1'
#
loop_
_entity.id
_entity.type
_entity.pdbx_description
1 polymer ?
#
loop_
_entity_poly.entity_id
_entity_poly.type
_entity_poly.pdbx_seq_one_letter_code
_entity_poly.pdbx_strand_id
1 'polypeptide(L)'
;MSDARDVILSRVRTSLGWDGGTAPRSIRKMLAARTASPPIAVRPAIPRKDPCDSFTANLEAVAGKVVRVPGLAAVPGALIRHLDQYGLPYRLVASRDPILADIPWPGEITLRHGRAADTDRVGITGAFAAVAETGSLVLCSGEHTPTTLNFLPEDHIVVLDADRIVPYIEDVWGRIKAAFPTWPRTVNFITGPSKTGDIEQTMQLGAHGPRRLTVILVMSR
;
A
#
# COMPACT_ATOMS: atom_id res chain seq x y z
N MET A 1 -13.20 36.80 1.65
CA MET A 1 -14.15 35.72 1.33
C MET A 1 -14.04 34.69 2.44
N SER A 2 -14.90 34.75 3.47
CA SER A 2 -14.97 33.66 4.45
C SER A 2 -15.57 32.47 3.72
N ASP A 3 -14.73 31.45 3.60
CA ASP A 3 -14.86 30.31 2.72
C ASP A 3 -16.13 29.53 3.08
N ALA A 4 -16.88 29.00 2.11
CA ALA A 4 -18.13 28.28 2.37
C ALA A 4 -17.97 27.17 3.44
N ARG A 5 -16.74 26.64 3.55
CA ARG A 5 -16.25 25.78 4.62
C ARG A 5 -16.53 26.32 6.02
N ASP A 6 -16.24 27.58 6.31
CA ASP A 6 -16.39 28.16 7.65
C ASP A 6 -17.86 28.26 8.05
N VAL A 7 -18.74 28.58 7.11
CA VAL A 7 -20.20 28.62 7.30
C VAL A 7 -20.74 27.21 7.57
N ILE A 8 -20.32 26.22 6.77
CA ILE A 8 -20.72 24.82 6.96
C ILE A 8 -20.26 24.31 8.32
N LEU A 9 -18.97 24.48 8.64
CA LEU A 9 -18.42 24.02 9.91
C LEU A 9 -19.11 24.73 11.08
N SER A 10 -19.33 26.05 11.01
CA SER A 10 -20.08 26.82 12.01
C SER A 10 -21.46 26.22 12.30
N ARG A 11 -22.27 25.93 11.27
CA ARG A 11 -23.60 25.32 11.45
C ARG A 11 -23.53 23.96 12.12
N VAL A 12 -22.54 23.13 11.76
CA VAL A 12 -22.31 21.83 12.42
C VAL A 12 -21.95 22.03 13.89
N ARG A 13 -21.07 22.99 14.23
CA ARG A 13 -20.73 23.31 15.63
C ARG A 13 -21.99 23.70 16.41
N THR A 14 -22.76 24.65 15.90
CA THR A 14 -24.00 25.12 16.53
C THR A 14 -25.01 23.99 16.73
N SER A 15 -25.22 23.14 15.73
CA SER A 15 -26.13 21.99 15.82
C SER A 15 -25.70 20.95 16.84
N LEU A 16 -24.39 20.81 17.08
CA LEU A 16 -23.81 19.93 18.10
C LEU A 16 -23.76 20.59 19.49
N GLY A 17 -24.27 21.82 19.64
CA GLY A 17 -24.16 22.59 20.88
C GLY A 17 -22.73 23.04 21.20
N TRP A 18 -21.84 23.03 20.21
CA TRP A 18 -20.45 23.46 20.37
C TRP A 18 -20.36 24.98 20.17
N ASP A 19 -20.10 25.69 21.27
CA ASP A 19 -20.02 27.15 21.42
C ASP A 19 -18.80 27.81 20.74
N GLY A 20 -18.05 27.06 19.92
CA GLY A 20 -16.82 27.54 19.30
C GLY A 20 -15.64 27.68 20.27
N GLY A 21 -15.80 27.30 21.54
CA GLY A 21 -14.74 27.23 22.52
C GLY A 21 -13.75 26.11 22.24
N THR A 22 -12.53 26.21 22.79
CA THR A 22 -11.63 25.04 22.80
C THR A 22 -12.29 23.94 23.63
N ALA A 23 -12.25 22.69 23.15
CA ALA A 23 -12.79 21.56 23.90
C ALA A 23 -12.38 21.64 25.39
N PRO A 24 -13.27 21.27 26.34
CA PRO A 24 -12.98 21.32 27.77
C PRO A 24 -11.58 20.77 28.07
N ARG A 25 -10.86 21.40 29.02
CA ARG A 25 -9.47 21.02 29.34
C ARG A 25 -9.36 19.52 29.68
N SER A 26 -10.39 18.95 30.30
CA SER A 26 -10.52 17.51 30.57
C SER A 26 -10.53 16.67 29.29
N ILE A 27 -11.34 17.03 28.30
CA ILE A 27 -11.41 16.37 26.99
C ILE A 27 -10.07 16.51 26.26
N ARG A 28 -9.48 17.71 26.22
CA ARG A 28 -8.16 17.91 25.61
C ARG A 28 -7.07 17.06 26.29
N LYS A 29 -7.06 17.00 27.63
CA LYS A 29 -6.10 16.17 28.39
C LYS A 29 -6.32 14.68 28.12
N MET A 30 -7.57 14.23 28.05
CA MET A 30 -7.93 12.85 27.72
C MET A 30 -7.47 12.49 26.30
N LEU A 31 -7.77 13.34 25.30
CA LEU A 31 -7.37 13.14 23.91
C LEU A 31 -5.84 13.15 23.77
N ALA A 32 -5.14 14.09 24.42
CA ALA A 32 -3.69 14.14 24.44
C ALA A 32 -3.08 12.87 25.05
N ALA A 33 -3.58 12.42 26.20
CA ALA A 33 -3.12 11.18 26.85
C ALA A 33 -3.35 9.95 25.95
N ARG A 34 -4.54 9.83 25.35
CA ARG A 34 -4.88 8.72 24.45
C ARG A 34 -4.07 8.75 23.14
N THR A 35 -3.69 9.92 22.66
CA THR A 35 -2.87 10.07 21.45
C THR A 35 -1.39 9.80 21.73
N ALA A 36 -0.91 10.17 22.94
CA ALA A 36 0.45 9.89 23.39
C ALA A 36 0.66 8.41 23.72
N SER A 37 -0.37 7.72 24.21
CA SER A 37 -0.34 6.29 24.53
C SER A 37 -1.65 5.64 24.10
N PRO A 38 -1.80 5.32 22.80
CA PRO A 38 -2.99 4.66 22.31
C PRO A 38 -3.11 3.28 22.95
N PRO A 39 -4.29 2.92 23.49
CA PRO A 39 -4.48 1.58 24.04
C PRO A 39 -4.30 0.55 22.92
N ILE A 40 -3.54 -0.50 23.21
CA ILE A 40 -3.37 -1.61 22.28
C ILE A 40 -4.71 -2.34 22.18
N ALA A 41 -5.28 -2.36 20.98
CA ALA A 41 -6.50 -3.12 20.70
C ALA A 41 -6.25 -4.63 20.83
N VAL A 42 -7.32 -5.42 20.90
CA VAL A 42 -7.21 -6.88 20.85
C VAL A 42 -6.55 -7.27 19.53
N ARG A 43 -5.41 -7.96 19.61
CA ARG A 43 -4.66 -8.44 18.45
C ARG A 43 -4.87 -9.95 18.28
N PRO A 44 -5.20 -10.44 17.06
CA PRO A 44 -5.31 -11.87 16.84
C PRO A 44 -3.95 -12.55 16.98
N ALA A 45 -3.94 -13.84 17.30
CA ALA A 45 -2.72 -14.62 17.23
C ALA A 45 -2.29 -14.77 15.75
N ILE A 46 -1.04 -14.45 15.45
CA ILE A 46 -0.48 -14.69 14.11
C ILE A 46 0.00 -16.16 14.09
N PRO A 47 -0.59 -17.02 13.25
CA PRO A 47 -0.39 -18.46 13.34
C PRO A 47 1.02 -18.92 12.96
N ARG A 48 1.77 -18.11 12.18
CA ARG A 48 3.15 -18.43 11.80
C ARG A 48 4.13 -17.52 12.51
N LYS A 49 5.25 -18.10 12.94
CA LYS A 49 6.30 -17.40 13.70
C LYS A 49 7.03 -16.34 12.87
N ASP A 50 7.19 -16.57 11.56
CA ASP A 50 7.76 -15.60 10.62
C ASP A 50 6.64 -14.72 10.02
N PRO A 51 6.66 -13.39 10.22
CA PRO A 51 5.75 -12.46 9.56
C PRO A 51 5.75 -12.57 8.03
N CYS A 52 6.88 -12.90 7.40
CA CYS A 52 6.97 -13.09 5.95
C CYS A 52 6.11 -14.26 5.49
N ASP A 53 6.11 -15.37 6.24
CA ASP A 53 5.28 -16.54 5.93
C ASP A 53 3.80 -16.25 6.12
N SER A 54 3.43 -15.52 7.18
CA SER A 54 2.03 -15.11 7.40
C SER A 54 1.54 -14.18 6.29
N PHE A 55 2.32 -13.16 5.94
CA PHE A 55 2.05 -12.26 4.83
C PHE A 55 1.86 -13.03 3.51
N THR A 56 2.81 -13.92 3.21
CA THR A 56 2.80 -14.73 1.98
C THR A 56 1.52 -15.55 1.88
N ALA A 57 1.23 -16.34 2.91
CA ALA A 57 0.06 -17.21 2.91
C ALA A 57 -1.26 -16.44 2.81
N ASN A 58 -1.37 -15.29 3.51
CA ASN A 58 -2.59 -14.49 3.49
C ASN A 58 -2.79 -13.77 2.15
N LEU A 59 -1.73 -13.26 1.53
CA LEU A 59 -1.82 -12.64 0.21
C LEU A 59 -2.14 -13.68 -0.88
N GLU A 60 -1.54 -14.87 -0.81
CA GLU A 60 -1.81 -15.97 -1.76
C GLU A 60 -3.23 -16.54 -1.60
N ALA A 61 -3.78 -16.56 -0.38
CA ALA A 61 -5.16 -16.96 -0.14
C ALA A 61 -6.20 -16.07 -0.87
N VAL A 62 -5.82 -14.84 -1.23
CA VAL A 62 -6.64 -13.91 -2.02
C VAL A 62 -6.15 -13.74 -3.45
N ALA A 63 -5.43 -14.73 -3.98
CA ALA A 63 -4.92 -14.78 -5.36
C ALA A 63 -3.85 -13.73 -5.71
N GLY A 64 -3.21 -13.10 -4.73
CA GLY A 64 -1.92 -12.46 -4.96
C GLY A 64 -0.82 -13.51 -5.13
N LYS A 65 0.34 -13.11 -5.66
CA LYS A 65 1.50 -13.98 -5.85
C LYS A 65 2.69 -13.41 -5.09
N VAL A 66 3.46 -14.24 -4.40
CA VAL A 66 4.74 -13.83 -3.79
C VAL A 66 5.88 -14.61 -4.40
N VAL A 67 6.94 -13.90 -4.81
CA VAL A 67 8.19 -14.47 -5.28
C VAL A 67 9.30 -14.00 -4.36
N ARG A 68 9.86 -14.93 -3.57
CA ARG A 68 10.98 -14.63 -2.68
C ARG A 68 12.29 -14.60 -3.46
N VAL A 69 13.11 -13.57 -3.22
CA VAL A 69 14.45 -13.43 -3.81
C VAL A 69 15.49 -13.11 -2.73
N PRO A 70 16.73 -13.58 -2.86
CA PRO A 70 17.76 -13.43 -1.83
C PRO A 70 18.35 -12.01 -1.72
N GLY A 71 17.90 -11.06 -2.54
CA GLY A 71 18.45 -9.70 -2.60
C GLY A 71 18.01 -8.96 -3.86
N LEU A 72 18.30 -7.66 -3.92
CA LEU A 72 17.92 -6.78 -5.04
C LEU A 72 18.49 -7.23 -6.39
N ALA A 73 19.69 -7.81 -6.41
CA ALA A 73 20.32 -8.32 -7.64
C ALA A 73 19.52 -9.46 -8.30
N ALA A 74 18.66 -10.16 -7.54
CA ALA A 74 17.82 -11.23 -8.07
C ALA A 74 16.43 -10.75 -8.53
N VAL A 75 16.06 -9.49 -8.26
CA VAL A 75 14.77 -8.91 -8.66
C VAL A 75 14.58 -8.90 -10.19
N PRO A 76 15.56 -8.48 -11.02
CA PRO A 76 15.36 -8.45 -12.47
C PRO A 76 15.05 -9.83 -13.07
N GLY A 77 15.74 -10.87 -12.62
CA GLY A 77 15.48 -12.23 -13.10
C GLY A 77 14.08 -12.74 -12.70
N ALA A 78 13.60 -12.39 -11.52
CA ALA A 78 12.23 -12.70 -11.10
C ALA A 78 11.18 -11.92 -11.92
N LEU A 79 11.46 -10.63 -12.20
CA LEU A 79 10.62 -9.80 -13.04
C LEU A 79 10.51 -10.37 -14.46
N ILE A 80 11.63 -10.66 -15.12
CA ILE A 80 11.66 -11.18 -16.49
C ILE A 80 10.85 -12.48 -16.60
N ARG A 81 11.06 -13.43 -15.68
CA ARG A 81 10.27 -14.68 -15.64
C ARG A 81 8.77 -14.43 -15.52
N HIS A 82 8.36 -13.42 -14.75
CA HIS A 82 6.95 -13.03 -14.63
C HIS A 82 6.43 -12.43 -15.93
N LEU A 83 7.19 -11.52 -16.54
CA LEU A 83 6.81 -10.89 -17.80
C LEU A 83 6.65 -11.93 -18.92
N ASP A 84 7.59 -12.87 -19.03
CA ASP A 84 7.56 -13.95 -20.01
C ASP A 84 6.38 -14.91 -19.77
N GLN A 85 6.15 -15.29 -18.51
CA GLN A 85 5.06 -16.19 -18.13
C GLN A 85 3.68 -15.68 -18.62
N TYR A 86 3.48 -14.36 -18.64
CA TYR A 86 2.21 -13.73 -18.99
C TYR A 86 2.24 -12.98 -20.33
N GLY A 87 3.33 -13.07 -21.11
CA GLY A 87 3.46 -12.37 -22.39
C GLY A 87 3.33 -10.85 -22.27
N LEU A 88 3.94 -10.26 -21.24
CA LEU A 88 3.85 -8.84 -20.91
C LEU A 88 5.01 -8.03 -21.53
N PRO A 89 4.81 -6.74 -21.81
CA PRO A 89 5.86 -5.89 -22.35
C PRO A 89 6.96 -5.61 -21.31
N TYR A 90 8.20 -5.46 -21.79
CA TYR A 90 9.38 -5.10 -20.99
C TYR A 90 9.47 -3.58 -20.73
N ARG A 91 8.42 -2.85 -21.07
CA ARG A 91 8.23 -1.43 -20.76
C ARG A 91 7.26 -1.31 -19.60
N LEU A 92 7.73 -0.82 -18.47
CA LEU A 92 6.96 -0.68 -17.24
C LEU A 92 6.83 0.80 -16.89
N VAL A 93 5.70 1.15 -16.26
CA VAL A 93 5.57 2.42 -15.54
C VAL A 93 5.97 2.22 -14.07
N ALA A 94 6.85 3.06 -13.55
CA ALA A 94 7.49 2.86 -12.26
C ALA A 94 7.24 4.02 -11.28
N SER A 95 7.10 3.70 -10.00
CA SER A 95 7.27 4.68 -8.92
C SER A 95 8.75 5.07 -8.78
N ARG A 96 9.04 6.20 -8.14
CA ARG A 96 10.40 6.59 -7.73
C ARG A 96 10.69 6.16 -6.29
N ASP A 97 10.27 4.95 -5.89
CA ASP A 97 10.60 4.39 -4.57
C ASP A 97 12.10 4.07 -4.52
N PRO A 98 12.84 4.43 -3.44
CA PRO A 98 14.27 4.15 -3.30
C PRO A 98 14.65 2.69 -3.59
N ILE A 99 13.81 1.72 -3.18
CA ILE A 99 14.11 0.30 -3.42
C ILE A 99 14.25 -0.05 -4.90
N LEU A 100 13.57 0.70 -5.78
CA LEU A 100 13.65 0.50 -7.23
C LEU A 100 14.89 1.12 -7.84
N ALA A 101 15.45 2.17 -7.22
CA ALA A 101 16.66 2.83 -7.70
C ALA A 101 17.91 1.94 -7.53
N ASP A 102 17.91 1.11 -6.48
CA ASP A 102 19.04 0.23 -6.14
C ASP A 102 19.03 -1.12 -6.88
N ILE A 103 18.02 -1.37 -7.71
CA ILE A 103 17.95 -2.61 -8.50
C ILE A 103 18.81 -2.49 -9.76
N PRO A 104 19.67 -3.48 -10.07
CA PRO A 104 20.50 -3.48 -11.28
C PRO A 104 19.66 -3.85 -12.51
N TRP A 105 18.89 -2.90 -13.03
CA TRP A 105 18.02 -3.12 -14.19
C TRP A 105 18.82 -3.48 -15.46
N PRO A 106 18.49 -4.59 -16.15
CA PRO A 106 19.11 -4.94 -17.41
C PRO A 106 18.61 -4.00 -18.52
N GLY A 107 19.43 -3.79 -19.57
CA GLY A 107 19.14 -2.82 -20.63
C GLY A 107 17.88 -3.11 -21.47
N GLU A 108 17.35 -4.33 -21.40
CA GLU A 108 16.08 -4.72 -22.04
C GLU A 108 14.84 -4.19 -21.30
N ILE A 109 14.95 -3.87 -20.00
CA ILE A 109 13.87 -3.33 -19.20
C ILE A 109 13.86 -1.80 -19.32
N THR A 110 12.73 -1.26 -19.80
CA THR A 110 12.51 0.18 -19.87
C THR A 110 11.57 0.63 -18.76
N LEU A 111 12.04 1.52 -17.89
CA LEU A 111 11.22 2.12 -16.82
C LEU A 111 10.83 3.56 -17.15
N ARG A 112 9.53 3.82 -17.28
CA ARG A 112 8.99 5.19 -17.33
C ARG A 112 8.51 5.59 -15.94
N HIS A 113 9.16 6.57 -15.33
CA HIS A 113 8.75 7.04 -14.00
C HIS A 113 7.59 8.03 -14.08
N GLY A 114 6.59 7.87 -13.23
CA GLY A 114 5.49 8.84 -13.11
C GLY A 114 4.12 8.20 -12.90
N ARG A 115 3.08 8.91 -13.32
CA ARG A 115 1.69 8.42 -13.22
C ARG A 115 1.46 7.35 -14.30
N ALA A 116 0.74 6.29 -13.94
CA ALA A 116 0.18 5.36 -14.91
C ALA A 116 -0.93 6.02 -15.74
N ALA A 117 -1.01 5.62 -17.01
CA ALA A 117 -2.09 5.83 -17.96
C ALA A 117 -2.80 4.50 -18.22
N ASP A 118 -3.96 4.54 -18.88
CA ASP A 118 -4.78 3.40 -19.27
C ASP A 118 -4.07 2.42 -20.23
N THR A 119 -3.12 2.92 -21.03
CA THR A 119 -2.31 2.13 -21.96
C THR A 119 -1.14 1.40 -21.30
N ASP A 120 -0.82 1.69 -20.04
CA ASP A 120 0.27 1.02 -19.33
C ASP A 120 -0.17 -0.35 -18.83
N ARG A 121 0.38 -1.42 -19.40
CA ARG A 121 0.01 -2.78 -19.03
C ARG A 121 0.65 -3.27 -17.73
N VAL A 122 1.82 -2.74 -17.38
CA VAL A 122 2.63 -3.20 -16.24
C VAL A 122 3.09 -2.01 -15.41
N GLY A 123 2.71 -2.00 -14.14
CA GLY A 123 3.17 -1.05 -13.13
C GLY A 123 4.13 -1.73 -12.15
N ILE A 124 5.22 -1.06 -11.81
CA ILE A 124 6.13 -1.51 -10.76
C ILE A 124 6.30 -0.46 -9.65
N THR A 125 6.10 -0.87 -8.41
CA THR A 125 6.22 0.02 -7.25
C THR A 125 7.05 -0.60 -6.14
N GLY A 126 7.57 0.22 -5.23
CA GLY A 126 7.83 -0.24 -3.88
C GLY A 126 6.54 -0.32 -3.05
N ALA A 127 6.65 -0.77 -1.82
CA ALA A 127 5.61 -0.60 -0.80
C ALA A 127 6.20 0.04 0.46
N PHE A 128 5.42 0.92 1.10
CA PHE A 128 5.83 1.58 2.34
C PHE A 128 5.97 0.57 3.48
N ALA A 129 4.99 -0.32 3.59
CA ALA A 129 4.96 -1.43 4.54
C ALA A 129 4.12 -2.57 3.96
N ALA A 130 4.09 -3.70 4.65
CA ALA A 130 3.13 -4.76 4.42
C ALA A 130 2.66 -5.33 5.77
N VAL A 131 1.48 -5.91 5.81
CA VAL A 131 0.83 -6.40 7.04
C VAL A 131 0.70 -7.91 6.98
N ALA A 132 1.36 -8.61 7.90
CA ALA A 132 1.36 -10.06 7.96
C ALA A 132 -0.02 -10.62 8.28
N GLU A 133 -0.74 -10.01 9.24
CA GLU A 133 -2.08 -10.42 9.67
C GLU A 133 -3.08 -10.54 8.52
N THR A 134 -3.07 -9.59 7.59
CA THR A 134 -4.07 -9.49 6.53
C THR A 134 -3.54 -9.83 5.14
N GLY A 135 -2.23 -9.99 4.97
CA GLY A 135 -1.61 -10.12 3.65
C GLY A 135 -1.72 -8.85 2.82
N SER A 136 -1.74 -7.68 3.46
CA SER A 136 -1.95 -6.39 2.77
C SER A 136 -0.64 -5.66 2.49
N LEU A 137 -0.52 -5.07 1.32
CA LEU A 137 0.49 -4.04 1.02
C LEU A 137 -0.01 -2.68 1.48
N VAL A 138 0.89 -1.84 1.97
CA VAL A 138 0.61 -0.45 2.35
C VAL A 138 1.33 0.49 1.41
N LEU A 139 0.58 1.30 0.67
CA LEU A 139 1.11 2.27 -0.29
C LEU A 139 0.66 3.68 0.06
N CYS A 140 1.61 4.54 0.40
CA CYS A 140 1.37 5.94 0.71
C CYS A 140 1.49 6.78 -0.57
N SER A 141 0.51 7.63 -0.84
CA SER A 141 0.55 8.50 -2.01
C SER A 141 1.50 9.67 -1.80
N GLY A 142 2.31 9.94 -2.82
CA GLY A 142 3.28 11.03 -2.82
C GLY A 142 3.65 11.44 -4.24
N GLU A 143 4.52 12.45 -4.36
CA GLU A 143 5.06 12.88 -5.65
C GLU A 143 5.80 11.74 -6.37
N HIS A 144 6.53 10.92 -5.60
CA HIS A 144 7.31 9.79 -6.10
C HIS A 144 6.52 8.49 -6.20
N THR A 145 5.39 8.40 -5.52
CA THR A 145 4.54 7.20 -5.43
C THR A 145 3.09 7.54 -5.80
N PRO A 146 2.81 7.88 -7.07
CA PRO A 146 1.46 8.24 -7.49
C PRO A 146 0.52 7.03 -7.40
N THR A 147 -0.64 7.24 -6.76
CA THR A 147 -1.67 6.21 -6.54
C THR A 147 -2.14 5.52 -7.82
N THR A 148 -2.03 6.18 -8.98
CA THR A 148 -2.43 5.61 -10.27
C THR A 148 -1.69 4.32 -10.61
N LEU A 149 -0.43 4.19 -10.18
CA LEU A 149 0.38 2.98 -10.38
C LEU A 149 -0.20 1.73 -9.72
N ASN A 150 -0.98 1.91 -8.66
CA ASN A 150 -1.53 0.81 -7.87
C ASN A 150 -2.80 0.22 -8.49
N PHE A 151 -3.42 0.95 -9.43
CA PHE A 151 -4.79 0.67 -9.86
C PHE A 151 -4.99 0.63 -11.38
N LEU A 152 -4.26 1.44 -12.15
CA LEU A 152 -4.45 1.49 -13.61
C LEU A 152 -3.80 0.32 -14.36
N PRO A 153 -2.54 -0.06 -14.08
CA PRO A 153 -1.91 -1.15 -14.79
C PRO A 153 -2.60 -2.50 -14.53
N GLU A 154 -2.76 -3.31 -15.58
CA GLU A 154 -3.36 -4.65 -15.47
C GLU A 154 -2.48 -5.60 -14.63
N ASP A 155 -1.16 -5.45 -14.69
CA ASP A 155 -0.21 -6.10 -13.79
C ASP A 155 0.41 -5.09 -12.85
N HIS A 156 0.18 -5.28 -11.55
CA HIS A 156 0.87 -4.52 -10.51
C HIS A 156 1.93 -5.40 -9.85
N ILE A 157 3.18 -5.03 -10.03
CA ILE A 157 4.35 -5.70 -9.45
C ILE A 157 4.88 -4.82 -8.32
N VAL A 158 5.09 -5.41 -7.15
CA VAL A 158 5.56 -4.68 -5.97
C VAL A 158 6.85 -5.30 -5.47
N VAL A 159 7.92 -4.52 -5.42
CA VAL A 159 9.16 -4.92 -4.78
C VAL A 159 9.05 -4.54 -3.30
N LEU A 160 9.16 -5.53 -2.43
CA LEU A 160 8.98 -5.38 -0.99
C LEU A 160 10.20 -5.92 -0.26
N ASP A 161 10.79 -5.10 0.60
CA ASP A 161 11.79 -5.54 1.57
C ASP A 161 11.11 -6.29 2.72
N ALA A 162 11.64 -7.45 3.12
CA ALA A 162 11.12 -8.24 4.23
C ALA A 162 11.01 -7.45 5.55
N ASP A 163 11.92 -6.52 5.81
CA ASP A 163 11.93 -5.69 7.03
C ASP A 163 10.78 -4.66 7.06
N ARG A 164 10.14 -4.44 5.91
CA ARG A 164 8.95 -3.60 5.79
C ARG A 164 7.65 -4.34 6.19
N ILE A 165 7.70 -5.64 6.45
CA ILE A 165 6.55 -6.40 6.94
C ILE A 165 6.37 -6.16 8.44
N VAL A 166 5.19 -5.68 8.82
CA VAL A 166 4.74 -5.55 10.21
C VAL A 166 3.75 -6.65 10.54
N PRO A 167 3.66 -7.07 11.82
CA PRO A 167 2.75 -8.13 12.19
C PRO A 167 1.29 -7.70 12.06
N TYR A 168 0.92 -6.52 12.56
CA TYR A 168 -0.47 -6.06 12.64
C TYR A 168 -0.73 -4.76 11.87
N ILE A 169 -1.98 -4.55 11.47
CA ILE A 169 -2.38 -3.36 10.72
C ILE A 169 -2.14 -2.06 11.50
N GLU A 170 -2.27 -2.09 12.83
CA GLU A 170 -2.08 -0.91 13.68
C GLU A 170 -0.63 -0.45 13.75
N ASP A 171 0.33 -1.36 13.54
CA ASP A 171 1.76 -1.07 13.60
C ASP A 171 2.20 -0.14 12.45
N VAL A 172 1.43 -0.10 11.36
CA VAL A 172 1.66 0.75 10.19
C VAL A 172 1.58 2.24 10.56
N TRP A 173 0.64 2.63 11.41
CA TRP A 173 0.38 4.05 11.72
C TRP A 173 1.55 4.70 12.43
N GLY A 174 2.21 3.96 13.33
CA GLY A 174 3.43 4.41 14.00
C GLY A 174 4.56 4.67 12.98
N ARG A 175 4.73 3.76 12.01
CA ARG A 175 5.71 3.93 10.92
C ARG A 175 5.39 5.15 10.05
N ILE A 176 4.14 5.35 9.65
CA ILE A 176 3.74 6.51 8.83
C ILE A 176 4.01 7.82 9.58
N LYS A 177 3.62 7.91 10.86
CA LYS A 177 3.86 9.10 11.67
C LYS A 177 5.34 9.42 11.85
N ALA A 178 6.19 8.41 11.91
CA ALA A 178 7.64 8.58 12.01
C ALA A 178 8.29 8.97 10.67
N ALA A 179 7.79 8.42 9.56
CA ALA A 179 8.38 8.59 8.23
C ALA A 179 7.98 9.91 7.54
N PHE A 180 6.79 10.43 7.82
CA PHE A 180 6.24 11.59 7.12
C PHE A 180 6.03 12.78 8.05
N PRO A 181 6.60 13.97 7.75
CA PRO A 181 6.36 15.18 8.54
C PRO A 181 4.90 15.66 8.46
N THR A 182 4.25 15.39 7.32
CA THR A 182 2.83 15.63 7.08
C THR A 182 2.20 14.34 6.56
N TRP A 183 0.99 14.01 7.01
CA TRP A 183 0.31 12.79 6.57
C TRP A 183 0.22 12.68 5.03
N PRO A 184 0.45 11.49 4.47
CA PRO A 184 0.15 11.23 3.06
C PRO A 184 -1.30 11.56 2.74
N ARG A 185 -1.55 12.06 1.52
CA ARG A 185 -2.94 12.37 1.09
C ARG A 185 -3.81 11.11 1.01
N THR A 186 -3.20 9.95 0.81
CA THR A 186 -3.88 8.66 0.72
C THR A 186 -2.95 7.58 1.25
N VAL A 187 -3.50 6.66 2.04
CA VAL A 187 -2.85 5.42 2.46
C VAL A 187 -3.72 4.29 1.93
N ASN A 188 -3.21 3.53 0.97
CA ASN A 188 -3.92 2.40 0.39
C ASN A 188 -3.46 1.11 1.05
N PHE A 189 -4.40 0.33 1.56
CA PHE A 189 -4.18 -1.06 1.96
C PHE A 189 -4.70 -1.95 0.84
N ILE A 190 -3.81 -2.68 0.17
CA ILE A 190 -4.12 -3.50 -1.00
C ILE A 190 -3.90 -4.97 -0.66
N THR A 191 -4.98 -5.77 -0.73
CA THR A 191 -4.99 -7.19 -0.34
C THR A 191 -5.42 -8.02 -1.53
N GLY A 192 -4.46 -8.43 -2.36
CA GLY A 192 -4.71 -9.19 -3.59
C GLY A 192 -5.07 -8.33 -4.81
N PRO A 193 -5.22 -8.97 -6.00
CA PRO A 193 -5.66 -8.32 -7.22
C PRO A 193 -7.12 -7.83 -7.12
N SER A 194 -7.51 -6.93 -8.03
CA SER A 194 -8.88 -6.45 -8.11
C SER A 194 -9.83 -7.58 -8.50
N LYS A 195 -10.88 -7.77 -7.70
CA LYS A 195 -11.91 -8.77 -7.91
C LYS A 195 -13.27 -8.16 -7.63
N THR A 196 -14.20 -8.30 -8.56
CA THR A 196 -15.57 -7.84 -8.40
C THR A 196 -16.44 -9.09 -8.33
N GLY A 197 -17.04 -9.33 -7.16
CA GLY A 197 -17.85 -10.53 -6.90
C GLY A 197 -19.34 -10.36 -7.16
N ASP A 198 -19.77 -9.21 -7.71
CA ASP A 198 -21.18 -8.80 -7.75
C ASP A 198 -21.64 -8.37 -9.15
N ILE A 199 -21.21 -9.11 -10.17
CA ILE A 199 -21.82 -9.06 -11.51
C ILE A 199 -22.17 -10.50 -11.87
N GLU A 200 -23.47 -10.81 -11.82
CA GLU A 200 -24.03 -12.07 -12.33
C GLU A 200 -23.52 -13.37 -11.67
N GLN A 201 -23.08 -13.32 -10.40
CA GLN A 201 -22.49 -14.47 -9.68
C GLN A 201 -21.25 -15.08 -10.33
N THR A 202 -20.63 -14.39 -11.29
CA THR A 202 -19.35 -14.80 -11.88
C THR A 202 -18.25 -13.89 -11.33
N MET A 203 -17.17 -14.50 -10.82
CA MET A 203 -16.02 -13.74 -10.36
C MET A 203 -15.31 -13.13 -11.56
N GLN A 204 -15.46 -11.81 -11.76
CA GLN A 204 -14.68 -11.07 -12.75
C GLN A 204 -13.42 -10.50 -12.10
N LEU A 205 -12.27 -10.84 -12.66
CA LEU A 205 -10.96 -10.36 -12.21
C LEU A 205 -10.56 -9.11 -13.02
N GLY A 206 -10.26 -8.00 -12.34
CA GLY A 206 -9.71 -6.79 -12.96
C GLY A 206 -10.72 -5.77 -13.53
N ALA A 207 -11.94 -5.66 -13.01
CA ALA A 207 -12.90 -4.65 -13.49
C ALA A 207 -12.57 -3.22 -13.02
N HIS A 208 -11.92 -3.06 -11.86
CA HIS A 208 -11.65 -1.75 -11.23
C HIS A 208 -10.21 -1.59 -10.72
N GLY A 209 -9.30 -2.48 -11.13
CA GLY A 209 -7.90 -2.47 -10.69
C GLY A 209 -7.09 -3.59 -11.35
N PRO A 210 -5.87 -3.88 -10.86
CA PRO A 210 -4.97 -4.84 -11.49
C PRO A 210 -5.60 -6.23 -11.53
N ARG A 211 -5.46 -6.90 -12.67
CA ARG A 211 -5.82 -8.33 -12.85
C ARG A 211 -4.89 -9.22 -12.07
N ARG A 212 -3.64 -8.80 -11.89
CA ARG A 212 -2.59 -9.55 -11.19
C ARG A 212 -1.86 -8.63 -10.23
N LEU A 213 -1.63 -9.14 -9.02
CA LEU A 213 -0.78 -8.51 -8.03
C LEU A 213 0.34 -9.48 -7.68
N THR A 214 1.58 -9.11 -7.99
CA THR A 214 2.77 -9.92 -7.69
C THR A 214 3.73 -9.16 -6.81
N VAL A 215 4.11 -9.75 -5.68
CA VAL A 215 5.10 -9.20 -4.76
C VAL A 215 6.42 -9.93 -4.97
N ILE A 216 7.46 -9.21 -5.34
CA ILE A 216 8.84 -9.70 -5.30
C ILE A 216 9.37 -9.36 -3.90
N LEU A 217 9.37 -10.36 -3.02
CA LEU A 217 9.79 -10.22 -1.62
C LEU A 217 11.31 -10.40 -1.53
N VAL A 218 12.01 -9.32 -1.23
CA VAL A 218 13.46 -9.27 -1.07
C VAL A 218 13.78 -9.66 0.37
N MET A 219 14.45 -10.79 0.54
CA MET A 219 14.93 -11.26 1.83
C MET A 219 16.20 -10.48 2.18
N SER A 220 16.06 -9.41 2.96
CA SER A 220 17.20 -8.68 3.51
C SER A 220 18.03 -9.62 4.38
N ARG A 221 19.35 -9.62 4.17
CA ARG A 221 20.31 -10.41 4.95
C ARG A 221 20.64 -9.72 6.26
#